data_AF-A0A2E8K603-F1
#
_entry.id   AF-A0A2E8K603-F1
#
_cell.length_a   1.000
_cell.length_b   1.000
_cell.length_c   1.000
_cell.angle_alpha   90.00
_cell.angle_beta   90.00
_cell.angle_gamma   90.00
#
_symmetry.space_group_name_H-M   'P 1'
#
loop_
_entity.id
_entity.type
_entity.pdbx_description
1 polymer ?
#
loop_
_entity_poly.entity_id
_entity_poly.type
_entity_poly.pdbx_seq_one_letter_code
_entity_poly.pdbx_strand_id
1 'polypeptide(L)'
;MRYRFACSVDEEEDSSMQCPKCYGEMAKVSDDPVRVDQCSECHGLYFAQLDRQILEEIGSDTEIDSGDESLGAEYNEMVYVDCPKCNKMMDQRLTDNPVHIRFELCTSCHSGFLDAGELRQYMTEEYIEGFRALLPGE
;
A
#
# COMPACT_ATOMS: atom_id res chain seq x y z
N MET A 1 19.23 -15.87 48.28
CA MET A 1 19.71 -14.89 47.27
C MET A 1 18.55 -14.50 46.38
N ARG A 2 18.35 -13.19 46.22
CA ARG A 2 17.40 -12.59 45.29
C ARG A 2 17.95 -12.69 43.88
N TYR A 3 17.20 -13.25 42.94
CA TYR A 3 17.23 -12.82 41.55
C TYR A 3 15.78 -12.74 41.05
N ARG A 4 15.29 -11.50 40.99
CA ARG A 4 14.27 -11.09 40.03
C ARG A 4 14.93 -11.17 38.66
N PHE A 5 14.22 -11.67 37.65
CA PHE A 5 14.22 -11.06 36.32
C PHE A 5 12.98 -11.58 35.59
N ALA A 6 11.92 -10.76 35.63
CA ALA A 6 10.82 -10.85 34.70
C ALA A 6 11.29 -10.12 33.43
N CYS A 7 11.48 -10.86 32.34
CA CYS A 7 11.53 -10.34 30.98
C CYS A 7 10.95 -11.44 30.09
N SER A 8 9.63 -11.52 30.04
CA SER A 8 8.94 -11.97 28.84
C SER A 8 8.53 -10.68 28.14
N VAL A 9 9.48 -10.10 27.41
CA VAL A 9 9.14 -9.21 26.32
C VAL A 9 8.50 -10.12 25.29
N ASP A 10 7.20 -9.99 25.11
CA ASP A 10 6.52 -10.51 23.93
C ASP A 10 7.19 -9.82 22.74
N GLU A 11 8.19 -10.49 22.16
CA GLU A 11 8.73 -10.15 20.86
C GLU A 11 7.61 -10.43 19.86
N GLU A 12 6.75 -9.43 19.67
CA GLU A 12 5.86 -9.41 18.52
C GLU A 12 6.76 -9.38 17.29
N GLU A 13 6.88 -10.52 16.61
CA GLU A 13 7.48 -10.64 15.29
C GLU A 13 6.75 -9.69 14.33
N ASP A 14 7.22 -8.45 14.25
CA ASP A 14 6.98 -7.58 13.11
C ASP A 14 7.69 -8.23 11.94
N SER A 15 6.97 -9.10 11.23
CA SER A 15 7.45 -9.71 10.01
C SER A 15 7.85 -8.57 9.07
N SER A 16 9.16 -8.41 8.86
CA SER A 16 9.73 -7.39 8.00
C SER A 16 9.23 -7.60 6.57
N MET A 17 8.13 -6.93 6.20
CA MET A 17 7.65 -6.94 4.83
C MET A 17 8.63 -6.17 3.96
N GLN A 18 8.98 -6.75 2.82
CA GLN A 18 9.82 -6.10 1.82
C GLN A 18 8.95 -5.49 0.74
N CYS A 19 9.37 -4.32 0.25
CA CYS A 19 8.71 -3.66 -0.85
C CYS A 19 8.74 -4.55 -2.11
N PRO A 20 7.60 -4.78 -2.77
CA PRO A 20 7.53 -5.65 -3.94
C PRO A 20 8.23 -5.07 -5.18
N LYS A 21 8.55 -3.76 -5.19
CA LYS A 21 9.24 -3.07 -6.30
C LYS A 21 10.75 -2.95 -6.11
N CYS A 22 11.20 -2.48 -4.94
CA CYS A 22 12.63 -2.23 -4.69
C CYS A 22 13.25 -3.16 -3.64
N TYR A 23 12.46 -4.05 -3.02
CA TYR A 23 12.89 -4.92 -1.90
C TYR A 23 13.38 -4.20 -0.64
N GLY A 24 13.22 -2.88 -0.59
CA GLY A 24 13.50 -2.05 0.58
C GLY A 24 12.57 -2.37 1.75
N GLU A 25 12.97 -1.94 2.94
CA GLU A 25 12.19 -2.14 4.16
C GLU A 25 10.89 -1.32 4.11
N MET A 26 9.81 -1.92 4.59
CA MET A 26 8.52 -1.24 4.75
C MET A 26 8.29 -0.92 6.22
N ALA A 27 7.93 0.33 6.50
CA ALA A 27 7.61 0.82 7.83
C ALA A 27 6.12 1.11 7.93
N LYS A 28 5.48 0.62 8.99
CA LYS A 28 4.06 0.86 9.22
C LYS A 28 3.77 2.33 9.48
N VAL A 29 2.85 2.91 8.69
CA VAL A 29 2.44 4.32 8.79
C VAL A 29 1.00 4.49 9.29
N SER A 30 0.14 3.48 9.10
CA SER A 30 -1.20 3.44 9.68
C SER A 30 -1.61 2.01 10.04
N ASP A 31 -2.50 1.87 11.03
CA ASP A 31 -3.16 0.61 11.43
C ASP A 31 -4.70 0.72 11.41
N ASP A 32 -5.25 1.92 11.23
CA ASP A 32 -6.69 2.22 11.31
C ASP A 32 -7.05 3.19 10.18
N PRO A 33 -8.07 2.93 9.35
CA PRO A 33 -8.96 1.75 9.34
C PRO A 33 -8.30 0.47 8.79
N VAL A 34 -7.15 0.60 8.13
CA VAL A 34 -6.40 -0.51 7.54
C VAL A 34 -4.92 -0.35 7.83
N ARG A 35 -4.21 -1.48 7.94
CA ARG A 35 -2.75 -1.47 7.99
C ARG A 35 -2.18 -0.98 6.67
N VAL A 36 -1.43 0.12 6.74
CA VAL A 36 -0.65 0.69 5.64
C VAL A 36 0.81 0.73 6.03
N ASP A 37 1.66 0.19 5.17
CA ASP A 37 3.11 0.24 5.32
C ASP A 37 3.71 1.05 4.16
N GLN A 38 4.65 1.96 4.44
CA GLN A 38 5.36 2.76 3.45
C GLN A 38 6.80 2.25 3.28
N CYS A 39 7.27 2.12 2.04
CA CYS A 39 8.65 1.78 1.76
C CYS A 39 9.60 2.95 2.07
N SER A 40 10.72 2.69 2.74
CA SER A 40 11.73 3.71 3.06
C SER A 40 12.59 4.18 1.87
N GLU A 41 12.55 3.46 0.74
CA GLU A 41 13.37 3.76 -0.44
C GLU A 41 12.56 4.36 -1.59
N CYS A 42 11.55 3.64 -2.07
CA CYS A 42 10.71 4.11 -3.18
C CYS A 42 9.47 4.88 -2.73
N HIS A 43 9.19 4.93 -1.42
CA HIS A 43 8.04 5.59 -0.81
C HIS A 43 6.66 5.05 -1.25
N GLY A 44 6.62 3.91 -1.95
CA GLY A 44 5.38 3.22 -2.28
C GLY A 44 4.64 2.72 -1.04
N LEU A 45 3.32 2.70 -1.12
CA LEU A 45 2.40 2.34 -0.07
C LEU A 45 1.83 0.94 -0.30
N TYR A 46 1.98 0.08 0.68
CA TYR A 46 1.33 -1.21 0.74
C TYR A 46 0.11 -1.14 1.66
N PHE A 47 -1.05 -1.49 1.11
CA PHE A 47 -2.31 -1.62 1.83
C PHE A 47 -2.57 -3.09 2.10
N ALA A 48 -2.72 -3.47 3.37
CA ALA A 48 -3.05 -4.85 3.74
C ALA A 48 -4.37 -5.33 3.14
N GLN A 49 -5.29 -4.40 2.88
CA GLN A 49 -6.54 -4.57 2.15
C GLN A 49 -6.88 -3.25 1.43
N LEU A 50 -7.28 -3.31 0.17
CA LEU A 50 -7.67 -2.15 -0.62
C LEU A 50 -8.94 -2.46 -1.42
N ASP A 51 -10.04 -1.92 -0.93
CA ASP A 51 -11.37 -2.06 -1.52
C ASP A 51 -12.14 -0.73 -1.41
N ARG A 52 -13.37 -0.72 -1.94
CA ARG A 52 -14.20 0.48 -1.98
C ARG A 52 -14.61 0.97 -0.59
N GLN A 53 -14.76 0.09 0.39
CA GLN A 53 -15.10 0.45 1.76
C GLN A 53 -13.91 1.13 2.44
N ILE A 54 -12.73 0.52 2.34
CA ILE A 54 -11.48 1.08 2.88
C ILE A 54 -11.16 2.44 2.26
N LEU A 55 -11.44 2.62 0.96
CA LEU A 55 -11.30 3.93 0.31
C LEU A 55 -12.18 5.02 0.97
N GLU A 56 -13.42 4.68 1.32
CA GLU A 56 -14.35 5.59 1.99
C GLU A 56 -13.93 5.88 3.44
N GLU A 57 -13.35 4.90 4.14
CA GLU A 57 -12.88 5.05 5.51
C GLU A 57 -11.58 5.86 5.62
N ILE A 58 -10.62 5.64 4.71
CA ILE A 58 -9.40 6.47 4.60
C ILE A 58 -9.79 7.91 4.26
N GLY A 59 -10.79 8.08 3.38
CA GLY A 59 -11.29 9.38 2.97
C GLY A 59 -10.17 10.26 2.42
N SER A 60 -10.04 11.49 2.96
CA SER A 60 -9.04 12.46 2.54
C SER A 60 -7.71 12.35 3.31
N ASP A 61 -7.47 11.26 4.05
CA ASP A 61 -6.19 11.04 4.73
C ASP A 61 -5.10 10.60 3.76
N THR A 62 -4.64 11.56 2.95
CA THR A 62 -3.51 11.40 2.03
C THR A 62 -2.19 11.78 2.68
N GLU A 63 -2.19 12.15 3.97
CA GLU A 63 -0.96 12.59 4.68
C GLU A 63 0.03 11.43 4.86
N ILE A 64 -0.45 10.18 4.79
CA ILE A 64 0.37 8.97 4.77
C ILE A 64 1.24 8.85 3.51
N ASP A 65 0.86 9.50 2.41
CA ASP A 65 1.59 9.50 1.15
C ASP A 65 2.58 10.68 1.07
N SER A 66 3.70 10.50 1.77
CA SER A 66 4.81 11.44 1.80
C SER A 66 5.76 11.32 0.59
N GLY A 67 5.44 10.44 -0.36
CA GLY A 67 6.26 10.14 -1.53
C GLY A 67 6.32 11.28 -2.57
N ASP A 68 7.43 11.34 -3.30
CA ASP A 68 7.57 12.20 -4.48
C ASP A 68 6.95 11.52 -5.71
N GLU A 69 6.01 12.20 -6.37
CA GLU A 69 5.29 11.70 -7.54
C GLU A 69 6.23 11.36 -8.71
N SER A 70 7.35 12.07 -8.85
CA SER A 70 8.34 11.82 -9.90
C SER A 70 9.07 10.50 -9.67
N LEU A 71 9.38 10.19 -8.42
CA LEU A 71 9.97 8.90 -8.05
C LEU A 71 8.95 7.78 -8.28
N GLY A 72 7.70 7.98 -7.87
CA GLY A 72 6.62 7.02 -8.13
C GLY A 72 6.46 6.69 -9.61
N ALA A 73 6.52 7.70 -10.48
CA ALA A 73 6.43 7.50 -11.94
C ALA A 73 7.53 6.59 -12.53
N GLU A 74 8.74 6.61 -11.97
CA GLU A 74 9.83 5.70 -12.38
C GLU A 74 9.52 4.25 -12.00
N TYR A 75 9.01 4.03 -10.78
CA TYR A 75 8.63 2.71 -10.27
C TYR A 75 7.35 2.16 -10.91
N ASN A 76 6.53 3.04 -11.48
CA ASN A 76 5.30 2.66 -12.16
C ASN A 76 5.58 1.77 -13.40
N GLU A 77 6.76 1.86 -14.01
CA GLU A 77 7.14 0.96 -15.12
C GLU A 77 7.37 -0.50 -14.70
N MET A 78 7.50 -0.77 -13.39
CA MET A 78 7.64 -2.13 -12.86
C MET A 78 6.28 -2.78 -12.62
N VAL A 79 5.81 -3.43 -13.67
CA VAL A 79 4.45 -3.98 -13.81
C VAL A 79 4.22 -5.32 -13.11
N TYR A 80 5.28 -6.13 -12.95
CA TYR A 80 5.17 -7.51 -12.48
C TYR A 80 5.82 -7.64 -11.11
N VAL A 81 4.98 -7.63 -10.08
CA VAL A 81 5.42 -7.73 -8.70
C VAL A 81 4.64 -8.79 -7.94
N ASP A 82 5.30 -9.45 -7.00
CA ASP A 82 4.68 -10.44 -6.13
C ASP A 82 4.19 -9.77 -4.84
N CYS A 83 3.00 -10.16 -4.38
CA CYS A 83 2.44 -9.67 -3.13
C CYS A 83 3.33 -10.10 -1.94
N PRO A 84 3.83 -9.17 -1.10
CA PRO A 84 4.73 -9.51 0.01
C PRO A 84 4.05 -10.38 1.09
N LYS A 85 2.72 -10.38 1.15
CA LYS A 85 1.94 -11.15 2.13
C LYS A 85 1.67 -12.59 1.70
N CYS A 86 1.40 -12.84 0.42
CA CYS A 86 0.99 -14.18 -0.05
C CYS A 86 1.86 -14.75 -1.18
N ASN A 87 2.88 -14.03 -1.63
CA ASN A 87 3.81 -14.41 -2.68
C ASN A 87 3.13 -14.81 -4.00
N LYS A 88 1.98 -14.19 -4.30
CA LYS A 88 1.29 -14.34 -5.57
C LYS A 88 1.47 -13.06 -6.39
N MET A 89 1.61 -13.23 -7.69
CA MET A 89 1.65 -12.14 -8.65
C MET A 89 0.43 -11.23 -8.48
N MET A 90 0.67 -9.93 -8.37
CA MET A 90 -0.39 -8.92 -8.26
C MET A 90 -0.97 -8.63 -9.64
N ASP A 91 -2.28 -8.42 -9.70
CA ASP A 91 -2.96 -7.99 -10.92
C ASP A 91 -2.83 -6.49 -11.07
N GLN A 92 -2.46 -6.04 -12.26
CA GLN A 92 -2.45 -4.61 -12.57
C GLN A 92 -3.88 -4.12 -12.84
N ARG A 93 -4.27 -3.07 -12.12
CA ARG A 93 -5.50 -2.32 -12.32
C ARG A 93 -5.14 -1.04 -13.06
N LEU A 94 -5.79 -0.80 -14.20
CA LEU A 94 -5.55 0.41 -14.97
C LEU A 94 -6.83 0.95 -15.59
N THR A 95 -6.88 2.27 -15.77
CA THR A 95 -7.84 2.96 -16.63
C THR A 95 -7.11 4.05 -17.41
N ASP A 96 -7.48 4.25 -18.67
CA ASP A 96 -6.86 5.24 -19.56
C ASP A 96 -7.80 6.41 -19.90
N ASN A 97 -9.09 6.31 -19.56
CA ASN A 97 -10.08 7.35 -19.82
C ASN A 97 -11.16 7.34 -18.71
N PRO A 98 -11.56 8.50 -18.15
CA PRO A 98 -11.11 9.87 -18.47
C PRO A 98 -9.74 10.25 -17.89
N VAL A 99 -9.23 9.46 -16.94
CA VAL A 99 -7.95 9.67 -16.25
C VAL A 99 -7.04 8.46 -16.43
N HIS A 100 -5.72 8.66 -16.30
CA HIS A 100 -4.75 7.56 -16.27
C HIS A 100 -4.49 7.15 -14.82
N ILE A 101 -4.99 5.98 -14.44
CA ILE A 101 -4.75 5.36 -13.13
C ILE A 101 -4.11 4.02 -13.39
N ARG A 102 -3.07 3.69 -12.61
CA ARG A 102 -2.44 2.39 -12.61
C ARG A 102 -2.00 2.04 -11.20
N PHE A 103 -2.28 0.82 -10.74
CA PHE A 103 -1.80 0.32 -9.46
C PHE A 103 -1.86 -1.20 -9.43
N GLU A 104 -1.17 -1.80 -8.46
CA GLU A 104 -1.13 -3.25 -8.30
C GLU A 104 -2.11 -3.71 -7.21
N LEU A 105 -2.92 -4.72 -7.52
CA LEU A 105 -3.90 -5.30 -6.59
C LEU A 105 -3.76 -6.82 -6.54
N CYS A 106 -3.56 -7.38 -5.36
CA CYS A 106 -3.55 -8.83 -5.18
C CYS A 106 -4.99 -9.36 -5.07
N THR A 107 -5.45 -10.13 -6.04
CA THR A 107 -6.79 -10.74 -6.02
C THR A 107 -6.95 -11.90 -5.04
N SER A 108 -5.87 -12.35 -4.40
CA SER A 108 -5.92 -13.44 -3.43
C SER A 108 -6.09 -12.99 -1.98
N CYS A 109 -5.44 -11.89 -1.59
CA CYS A 109 -5.54 -11.32 -0.24
C CYS A 109 -6.14 -9.92 -0.21
N HIS A 110 -6.55 -9.39 -1.37
CA HIS A 110 -7.10 -8.04 -1.56
C HIS A 110 -6.15 -6.92 -1.14
N SER A 111 -4.85 -7.18 -1.02
CA SER A 111 -3.86 -6.13 -0.73
C SER A 111 -3.64 -5.24 -1.95
N GLY A 112 -3.50 -3.95 -1.74
CA GLY A 112 -3.12 -2.99 -2.78
C GLY A 112 -1.69 -2.52 -2.62
N PHE A 113 -1.04 -2.16 -3.72
CA PHE A 113 0.22 -1.43 -3.72
C PHE A 113 0.05 -0.21 -4.63
N LEU A 114 0.32 0.97 -4.07
CA LEU A 114 0.34 2.24 -4.78
C LEU A 114 1.76 2.79 -4.77
N ASP A 115 2.20 3.34 -5.89
CA ASP A 115 3.48 4.03 -5.96
C ASP A 115 3.44 5.35 -5.18
N ALA A 116 4.62 5.90 -4.91
CA ALA A 116 4.77 7.19 -4.24
C ALA A 116 3.96 8.29 -4.94
N GLY A 117 3.12 9.00 -4.17
CA GLY A 117 2.30 10.10 -4.67
C GLY A 117 0.99 9.68 -5.35
N GLU A 118 0.81 8.40 -5.69
CA GLU A 118 -0.38 7.93 -6.40
C GLU A 118 -1.64 8.00 -5.54
N LEU A 119 -1.55 7.73 -4.23
CA LEU A 119 -2.71 7.83 -3.34
C LEU A 119 -3.23 9.27 -3.33
N ARG A 120 -2.33 10.24 -3.17
CA ARG A 120 -2.68 11.67 -3.18
C ARG A 120 -3.30 12.09 -4.52
N GLN A 121 -2.77 11.59 -5.64
CA GLN A 121 -3.33 11.85 -6.96
C GLN A 121 -4.73 11.25 -7.10
N TYR A 122 -4.91 9.99 -6.72
CA TYR A 122 -6.15 9.25 -6.93
C TYR A 122 -7.29 9.70 -6.02
N MET A 123 -6.99 10.32 -4.88
CA MET A 123 -7.99 10.91 -3.98
C MET A 123 -8.52 12.29 -4.43
N THR A 124 -8.02 12.85 -5.54
CA THR A 124 -8.56 14.10 -6.10
C THR A 124 -9.92 13.89 -6.77
N GLU A 125 -10.74 14.95 -6.86
CA GLU A 125 -12.07 14.91 -7.48
C GLU A 125 -12.04 14.40 -8.94
N GLU A 126 -10.94 14.61 -9.65
CA GLU A 126 -10.76 14.18 -11.03
C GLU A 126 -10.56 12.66 -11.14
N TYR A 127 -9.87 12.03 -10.18
CA TYR A 127 -9.45 10.62 -10.26
C TYR A 127 -10.28 9.67 -9.40
N ILE A 128 -10.90 10.17 -8.31
CA ILE A 128 -11.53 9.34 -7.27
C ILE A 128 -12.60 8.38 -7.82
N GLU A 129 -13.42 8.83 -8.77
CA GLU A 129 -14.45 7.99 -9.38
C GLU A 129 -13.84 6.87 -10.25
N GLY A 130 -12.75 7.17 -10.98
CA GLY A 130 -12.00 6.18 -11.75
C GLY A 130 -11.30 5.17 -10.85
N PHE A 131 -10.69 5.65 -9.76
CA PHE A 131 -10.02 4.79 -8.79
C PHE A 131 -11.00 3.84 -8.11
N ARG A 132 -12.12 4.38 -7.61
CA ARG A 132 -13.20 3.60 -6.97
C ARG A 132 -13.78 2.54 -7.90
N ALA A 133 -13.84 2.78 -9.21
CA ALA A 133 -14.33 1.82 -10.19
C ALA A 133 -13.38 0.62 -10.41
N LEU A 134 -12.08 0.79 -10.13
CA LEU A 134 -11.07 -0.27 -10.26
C LEU A 134 -10.94 -1.16 -9.02
N LEU A 135 -11.45 -0.70 -7.88
CA LEU A 135 -11.43 -1.44 -6.63
C LEU A 135 -12.55 -2.48 -6.56
N PRO A 136 -12.31 -3.63 -5.89
CA PRO A 136 -13.36 -4.60 -5.64
C PRO A 136 -14.47 -3.96 -4.80
N GLY A 137 -15.72 -4.20 -5.21
CA GLY A 137 -16.89 -3.89 -4.37
C GLY A 137 -17.15 -5.04 -3.42
N GLU A 138 -17.60 -4.72 -2.20
CA GLU A 138 -18.23 -5.70 -1.32
C GLU A 138 -19.40 -6.43 -1.99
#